data_AF-A0A2P5C0Q6-F1
#
_entry.id   AF-A0A2P5C0Q6-F1
#
_cell.length_a   1.000
_cell.length_b   1.000
_cell.length_c   1.000
_cell.angle_alpha   90.00
_cell.angle_beta   90.00
_cell.angle_gamma   90.00
#
_symmetry.space_group_name_H-M   'P 1'
#
loop_
_entity.id
_entity.type
_entity.pdbx_description
1 polymer ?
#
loop_
_entity_poly.entity_id
_entity_poly.type
_entity_poly.pdbx_seq_one_letter_code
_entity_poly.pdbx_strand_id
1 'polypeptide(L)'
;MGIGAAMTGLRPVIEGMNMGFQLLAFNQISNNLKERLPDEDYICNLEEAEMVRPGEHVTILTYSRMRYHVMQAAKTLANKGYDPEVINIRSLKPFDVHTIGNSVKKTHRVLIVEECMRTCGIGASLTSAINEDFQDYLDSPYAGTLEEWTVVQPAQIVTAVEQLCQLFAATKTSTNCLTTLLS
;
A
#
# COMPACT_ATOMS: atom_id res chain seq x y z
N MET A 1 12.65 21.61 18.83
CA MET A 1 13.28 22.54 17.86
C MET A 1 12.21 23.01 16.88
N GLY A 2 11.30 23.88 17.31
CA GLY A 2 10.20 24.39 16.45
C GLY A 2 9.76 25.81 16.81
N ILE A 3 10.37 26.41 17.84
CA ILE A 3 10.10 27.79 18.25
C ILE A 3 10.94 28.77 17.41
N GLY A 4 12.11 28.34 16.91
CA GLY A 4 13.02 29.20 16.13
C GLY A 4 12.54 29.53 14.72
N ALA A 5 11.90 28.60 14.01
CA ALA A 5 11.44 28.81 12.63
C ALA A 5 10.24 29.78 12.53
N ALA A 6 9.40 29.82 13.57
CA ALA A 6 8.26 30.75 13.65
C ALA A 6 8.71 32.22 13.73
N MET A 7 9.89 32.50 14.32
CA MET A 7 10.42 33.86 14.43
C MET A 7 10.88 34.44 13.08
N THR A 8 11.15 33.59 12.08
CA THR A 8 11.59 34.00 10.73
C THR A 8 10.46 34.15 9.71
N GLY A 9 9.19 34.03 10.12
CA GLY A 9 8.04 34.26 9.22
C GLY A 9 7.83 33.19 8.15
N LEU A 10 8.61 32.11 8.17
CA LEU A 10 8.37 30.93 7.34
C LEU A 10 7.19 30.14 7.92
N ARG A 11 6.18 29.89 7.08
CA ARG A 11 5.01 29.11 7.48
C ARG A 11 5.49 27.74 8.02
N PRO A 12 5.15 27.37 9.27
CA PRO A 12 5.69 26.19 9.97
C PRO A 12 5.29 24.84 9.33
N VAL A 13 4.53 24.89 8.23
CA VAL A 13 4.14 23.73 7.41
C VAL A 13 5.37 23.04 6.78
N ILE A 14 6.46 23.77 6.55
CA ILE A 14 7.67 23.25 5.89
C ILE A 14 8.48 22.29 6.79
N GLU A 15 8.45 22.42 8.11
CA GLU A 15 9.18 21.50 9.01
C GLU A 15 8.48 20.13 9.14
N GLY A 16 7.15 20.06 9.02
CA GLY A 16 6.41 18.79 8.97
C GLY A 16 6.63 18.02 7.67
N MET A 17 6.89 18.72 6.57
CA MET A 17 7.25 18.12 5.27
C MET A 17 8.68 17.55 5.24
N ASN A 18 9.59 18.07 6.07
CA ASN A 18 10.98 17.65 6.05
C ASN A 18 11.17 16.21 6.58
N MET A 19 10.30 15.72 7.47
CA MET A 19 10.37 14.33 7.93
C MET A 19 9.96 13.33 6.82
N GLY A 20 8.95 13.67 6.02
CA GLY A 20 8.51 12.85 4.89
C GLY A 20 9.49 12.88 3.72
N PHE A 21 10.06 14.06 3.42
CA PHE A 21 11.03 14.22 2.33
C PHE A 21 12.42 13.63 2.68
N GLN A 22 12.87 13.76 3.93
CA GLN A 22 14.04 13.04 4.40
C GLN A 22 13.82 11.53 4.36
N LEU A 23 12.64 11.02 4.75
CA LEU A 23 12.35 9.59 4.65
C LEU A 23 12.32 9.10 3.20
N LEU A 24 11.83 9.90 2.23
CA LEU A 24 11.89 9.56 0.79
C LEU A 24 13.34 9.44 0.29
N ALA A 25 14.18 10.43 0.58
CA ALA A 25 15.59 10.42 0.21
C ALA A 25 16.38 9.32 0.95
N PHE A 26 16.09 9.10 2.23
CA PHE A 26 16.70 8.04 3.03
C PHE A 26 16.16 6.65 2.65
N ASN A 27 14.94 6.54 2.12
CA ASN A 27 14.37 5.29 1.64
C ASN A 27 15.09 4.78 0.42
N GLN A 28 15.39 5.62 -0.57
CA GLN A 28 16.17 5.20 -1.73
C GLN A 28 17.57 4.70 -1.31
N ILE A 29 18.19 5.35 -0.32
CA ILE A 29 19.51 4.96 0.20
C ILE A 29 19.44 3.70 1.08
N SER A 30 18.45 3.60 1.97
CA SER A 30 18.33 2.53 2.96
C SER A 30 17.71 1.25 2.39
N ASN A 31 16.84 1.35 1.38
CA ASN A 31 16.25 0.18 0.73
C ASN A 31 17.22 -0.39 -0.34
N ASN A 32 18.09 0.41 -0.95
CA ASN A 32 19.18 -0.08 -1.79
C ASN A 32 20.33 -0.79 -1.04
N LEU A 33 20.13 -1.24 0.21
CA LEU A 33 21.14 -2.00 0.94
C LEU A 33 21.38 -3.36 0.24
N LYS A 34 22.37 -3.35 -0.66
CA LYS A 34 23.02 -4.44 -1.44
C LYS A 34 22.53 -4.69 -2.86
N GLU A 35 21.91 -3.72 -3.54
CA GLU A 35 21.76 -3.82 -5.00
C GLU A 35 22.88 -3.00 -5.67
N ARG A 36 23.58 -3.62 -6.63
CA ARG A 36 24.72 -3.00 -7.31
C ARG A 36 24.17 -1.81 -8.10
N LEU A 37 24.43 -0.60 -7.63
CA LEU A 37 24.05 0.60 -8.36
C LEU A 37 24.70 0.52 -9.75
N PRO A 38 23.95 0.78 -10.84
CA PRO A 38 24.56 0.92 -12.14
C PRO A 38 25.59 2.04 -12.08
N ASP A 39 26.73 1.85 -12.75
CA ASP A 39 27.82 2.83 -12.77
C ASP A 39 27.45 4.12 -13.54
N GLU A 40 26.29 4.14 -14.20
CA GLU A 40 25.76 5.29 -14.95
C GLU A 40 24.58 5.97 -14.25
N ASP A 41 24.48 7.29 -14.46
CA ASP A 41 23.37 8.11 -13.97
C ASP A 41 22.04 7.61 -14.56
N TYR A 42 21.13 7.14 -13.69
CA TYR A 42 19.78 6.74 -14.09
C TYR A 42 18.76 7.70 -13.48
N ILE A 43 17.76 8.07 -14.29
CA ILE A 43 16.64 8.90 -13.84
C ILE A 43 15.52 7.96 -13.41
N CYS A 44 15.10 8.08 -12.16
CA CYS A 44 13.95 7.35 -11.65
C CYS A 44 12.75 8.31 -11.56
N ASN A 45 11.68 8.03 -12.29
CA ASN A 45 10.44 8.79 -12.20
C ASN A 45 9.88 8.65 -10.78
N LEU A 46 9.82 9.77 -10.06
CA LEU A 46 9.30 9.81 -8.70
C LEU A 46 7.77 9.74 -8.68
N GLU A 47 7.13 10.25 -9.74
CA GLU A 47 5.69 10.41 -9.84
C GLU A 47 4.95 9.12 -10.20
N GLU A 48 5.66 8.09 -10.67
CA GLU A 48 5.08 6.81 -11.08
C GLU A 48 5.28 5.74 -10.01
N ALA A 49 4.21 5.00 -9.70
CA ALA A 49 4.29 3.86 -8.81
C ALA A 49 5.03 2.70 -9.50
N GLU A 50 5.85 1.99 -8.74
CA GLU A 50 6.60 0.84 -9.26
C GLU A 50 5.79 -0.44 -9.10
N MET A 51 5.54 -1.11 -10.22
CA MET A 51 5.06 -2.48 -10.21
C MET A 51 6.20 -3.43 -9.82
N VAL A 52 6.22 -3.89 -8.58
CA VAL A 52 7.29 -4.77 -8.06
C VAL A 52 7.04 -6.23 -8.44
N ARG A 53 5.77 -6.64 -8.40
CA ARG A 53 5.35 -7.99 -8.77
C ARG A 53 3.93 -7.92 -9.37
N PRO A 54 3.70 -8.43 -10.59
CA PRO A 54 2.36 -8.57 -11.12
C PRO A 54 1.61 -9.72 -10.42
N GLY A 55 0.29 -9.58 -10.27
CA GLY A 55 -0.57 -10.65 -9.80
C GLY A 55 -2.06 -10.40 -10.10
N GLU A 56 -2.92 -11.32 -9.68
CA GLU A 56 -4.36 -11.27 -10.00
C GLU A 56 -5.31 -11.30 -8.79
N HIS A 57 -4.91 -11.88 -7.65
CA HIS A 57 -5.85 -12.15 -6.56
C HIS A 57 -6.06 -10.97 -5.62
N VAL A 58 -5.01 -10.18 -5.37
CA VAL A 58 -5.05 -9.04 -4.43
C VAL A 58 -4.00 -8.02 -4.81
N THR A 59 -4.34 -6.74 -4.76
CA THR A 59 -3.39 -5.64 -4.91
C THR A 59 -2.88 -5.22 -3.53
N ILE A 60 -1.57 -5.29 -3.32
CA ILE A 60 -0.91 -4.84 -2.09
C ILE A 60 -0.16 -3.54 -2.40
N LEU A 61 -0.61 -2.44 -1.80
CA LEU A 61 0.03 -1.14 -1.86
C LEU A 61 1.01 -1.01 -0.71
N THR A 62 2.27 -0.71 -1.03
CA THR A 62 3.35 -0.60 -0.06
C THR A 62 4.09 0.71 -0.27
N TYR A 63 4.74 1.19 0.79
CA TYR A 63 5.66 2.31 0.73
C TYR A 63 6.93 1.99 1.54
N SER A 64 8.05 2.64 1.23
CA SER A 64 9.24 2.61 2.08
C SER A 64 9.79 1.18 2.27
N ARG A 65 10.34 0.89 3.45
CA ARG A 65 10.86 -0.41 3.89
C ARG A 65 9.78 -1.51 3.94
N MET A 66 8.49 -1.17 3.96
CA MET A 66 7.43 -2.18 3.99
C MET A 66 7.42 -3.04 2.73
N ARG A 67 7.96 -2.56 1.60
CA ARG A 67 8.21 -3.35 0.39
C ARG A 67 8.91 -4.68 0.69
N TYR A 68 9.96 -4.70 1.53
CA TYR A 68 10.70 -5.93 1.83
C TYR A 68 9.85 -6.93 2.60
N HIS A 69 9.04 -6.45 3.54
CA HIS A 69 8.17 -7.28 4.37
C HIS A 69 7.07 -7.89 3.50
N VAL A 70 6.50 -7.10 2.59
CA VAL A 70 5.52 -7.55 1.60
C VAL A 70 6.13 -8.56 0.64
N MET A 71 7.35 -8.35 0.14
CA MET A 71 8.01 -9.33 -0.74
C MET A 71 8.34 -10.65 -0.04
N GLN A 72 8.66 -10.62 1.26
CA GLN A 72 8.80 -11.84 2.05
C GLN A 72 7.45 -12.54 2.24
N ALA A 73 6.39 -11.79 2.53
CA ALA A 73 5.04 -12.32 2.65
C ALA A 73 4.53 -12.89 1.31
N ALA A 74 4.84 -12.24 0.18
CA ALA A 74 4.44 -12.68 -1.16
C ALA A 74 4.99 -14.06 -1.52
N LYS A 75 6.22 -14.39 -1.11
CA LYS A 75 6.79 -15.74 -1.28
C LYS A 75 5.97 -16.79 -0.51
N THR A 76 5.59 -16.48 0.72
CA THR A 76 4.77 -17.36 1.56
C THR A 76 3.36 -17.50 1.00
N LEU A 77 2.77 -16.42 0.47
CA LEU A 77 1.46 -16.41 -0.17
C LEU A 77 1.44 -17.24 -1.46
N ALA A 78 2.49 -17.14 -2.28
CA ALA A 78 2.65 -17.95 -3.48
C ALA A 78 2.71 -19.45 -3.15
N ASN A 79 3.42 -19.84 -2.09
CA ASN A 79 3.46 -21.24 -1.61
C ASN A 79 2.08 -21.74 -1.13
N LYS A 80 1.21 -20.83 -0.70
CA LYS A 80 -0.17 -21.13 -0.28
C LYS A 80 -1.18 -21.09 -1.44
N GLY A 81 -0.74 -20.75 -2.66
CA GLY A 81 -1.59 -20.68 -3.85
C GLY A 81 -2.28 -19.32 -4.07
N TYR A 82 -1.87 -18.27 -3.34
CA TYR A 82 -2.33 -16.90 -3.59
C TYR A 82 -1.33 -16.17 -4.47
N ASP A 83 -1.84 -15.37 -5.42
CA ASP A 83 -1.00 -14.55 -6.29
C ASP A 83 -1.21 -13.05 -6.01
N PRO A 84 -0.43 -12.48 -5.08
CA PRO A 84 -0.51 -11.07 -4.75
C PRO A 84 0.24 -10.21 -5.78
N GLU A 85 -0.46 -9.20 -6.28
CA GLU A 85 0.11 -8.05 -6.96
C GLU A 85 0.72 -7.09 -5.93
N VAL A 86 1.94 -6.61 -6.17
CA VAL A 86 2.66 -5.73 -5.24
C VAL A 86 3.07 -4.46 -5.96
N ILE A 87 2.58 -3.33 -5.46
CA ILE A 87 2.84 -2.00 -6.00
C ILE A 87 3.51 -1.17 -4.91
N ASN A 88 4.68 -0.63 -5.25
CA ASN A 88 5.40 0.30 -4.40
C ASN A 88 5.09 1.73 -4.82
N ILE A 89 4.35 2.45 -4.00
CA ILE A 89 4.04 3.85 -4.22
C ILE A 89 5.33 4.63 -3.97
N ARG A 90 5.85 5.33 -4.98
CA ARG A 90 7.10 6.10 -4.83
C ARG A 90 6.85 7.54 -4.39
N SER A 91 5.78 8.15 -4.90
CA SER A 91 5.33 9.48 -4.53
C SER A 91 4.08 9.44 -3.67
N LEU A 92 4.13 10.14 -2.53
CA LEU A 92 2.98 10.34 -1.66
C LEU A 92 2.09 11.52 -2.11
N LYS A 93 2.61 12.41 -2.97
CA LYS A 93 1.85 13.54 -3.53
C LYS A 93 2.53 14.10 -4.79
N PRO A 94 1.84 14.12 -5.94
CA PRO A 94 0.55 13.46 -6.20
C PRO A 94 0.69 11.92 -6.15
N PHE A 95 -0.41 11.22 -5.84
CA PHE A 95 -0.46 9.77 -5.96
C PHE A 95 -0.59 9.37 -7.44
N ASP A 96 0.00 8.24 -7.81
CA ASP A 96 -0.22 7.61 -9.11
C ASP A 96 -1.56 6.85 -9.12
N VAL A 97 -2.64 7.62 -9.22
CA VAL A 97 -4.02 7.12 -9.27
C VAL A 97 -4.25 6.19 -10.48
N HIS A 98 -3.48 6.38 -11.56
CA HIS A 98 -3.67 5.60 -12.79
C HIS A 98 -3.18 4.15 -12.63
N THR A 99 -1.96 3.97 -12.08
CA THR A 99 -1.42 2.63 -11.80
C THR A 99 -2.22 1.91 -10.72
N ILE A 100 -2.61 2.63 -9.66
CA ILE A 100 -3.44 2.07 -8.59
C ILE A 100 -4.79 1.64 -9.17
N GLY A 101 -5.47 2.52 -9.91
CA GLY A 101 -6.79 2.25 -10.50
C GLY A 101 -6.81 1.04 -11.43
N ASN A 102 -5.80 0.88 -12.29
CA ASN A 102 -5.70 -0.29 -13.16
C ASN A 102 -5.56 -1.60 -12.37
N SER A 103 -4.86 -1.56 -11.25
CA SER A 103 -4.62 -2.72 -10.40
C SER A 103 -5.87 -3.06 -9.57
N VAL A 104 -6.54 -2.04 -9.02
CA VAL A 104 -7.84 -2.20 -8.33
C VAL A 104 -8.89 -2.80 -9.26
N LYS A 105 -8.99 -2.31 -10.50
CA LYS A 105 -9.92 -2.83 -11.50
C LYS A 105 -9.67 -4.30 -11.87
N LYS A 106 -8.43 -4.76 -11.73
CA LYS A 106 -8.05 -6.15 -12.03
C LYS A 106 -8.28 -7.08 -10.86
N THR A 107 -7.85 -6.69 -9.66
CA THR A 107 -7.88 -7.59 -8.49
C THR A 107 -9.14 -7.45 -7.66
N HIS A 108 -9.88 -6.34 -7.81
CA HIS A 108 -11.08 -5.97 -7.04
C HIS A 108 -10.88 -5.91 -5.51
N ARG A 109 -9.62 -6.05 -5.06
CA ARG A 109 -9.22 -6.21 -3.67
C ARG A 109 -7.92 -5.48 -3.43
N VAL A 110 -7.90 -4.65 -2.40
CA VAL A 110 -6.75 -3.82 -2.06
C VAL A 110 -6.39 -3.97 -0.59
N LEU A 111 -5.09 -4.10 -0.32
CA LEU A 111 -4.50 -4.09 1.00
C LEU A 111 -3.40 -3.02 1.05
N ILE A 112 -3.42 -2.17 2.05
CA ILE A 112 -2.40 -1.13 2.24
C ILE A 112 -1.48 -1.59 3.37
N VAL A 113 -0.17 -1.55 3.12
CA VAL A 113 0.86 -1.92 4.08
C VAL A 113 1.82 -0.75 4.24
N GLU A 114 1.66 -0.03 5.35
CA GLU A 114 2.49 1.11 5.73
C GLU A 114 3.00 0.99 7.16
N GLU A 115 3.99 1.81 7.51
CA GLU A 115 4.59 1.87 8.85
C GLU A 115 4.07 3.04 9.71
N CYS A 116 3.21 3.89 9.14
CA CYS A 116 2.68 5.05 9.85
C CYS A 116 1.61 4.65 10.86
N MET A 117 1.39 5.54 11.83
CA MET A 117 0.30 5.41 12.78
C MET A 117 -1.04 5.50 12.04
N ARG A 118 -2.03 4.71 12.49
CA ARG A 118 -3.41 4.75 11.97
C ARG A 118 -3.98 6.17 11.88
N THR A 119 -3.76 6.97 12.92
CA THR A 119 -4.24 8.35 12.96
C THR A 119 -3.25 9.28 12.25
N CYS A 120 -3.72 9.99 11.21
CA CYS A 120 -2.93 10.91 10.38
C CYS A 120 -1.85 10.23 9.52
N GLY A 121 -1.96 8.91 9.29
CA GLY A 121 -1.09 8.16 8.37
C GLY A 121 -1.43 8.39 6.90
N ILE A 122 -0.54 7.96 6.00
CA ILE A 122 -0.82 8.05 4.56
C ILE A 122 -1.85 7.00 4.14
N GLY A 123 -1.95 5.87 4.85
CA GLY A 123 -2.95 4.83 4.62
C GLY A 123 -4.38 5.36 4.68
N ALA A 124 -4.68 6.30 5.58
CA ALA A 124 -5.98 6.96 5.64
C ALA A 124 -6.25 7.81 4.38
N SER A 125 -5.24 8.54 3.90
CA SER A 125 -5.35 9.36 2.69
C SER A 125 -5.50 8.51 1.43
N LEU A 126 -4.75 7.41 1.34
CA LEU A 126 -4.79 6.45 0.25
C LEU A 126 -6.14 5.70 0.22
N THR A 127 -6.63 5.30 1.39
CA THR A 127 -7.97 4.69 1.54
C THR A 127 -9.07 5.65 1.09
N SER A 128 -8.99 6.93 1.48
CA SER A 128 -9.94 7.95 1.03
C SER A 128 -9.92 8.09 -0.49
N ALA A 129 -8.73 8.24 -1.08
CA ALA A 129 -8.58 8.38 -2.53
C ALA A 129 -9.14 7.15 -3.28
N ILE A 130 -8.88 5.94 -2.78
CA ILE A 130 -9.39 4.71 -3.41
C ILE A 130 -10.91 4.62 -3.29
N ASN A 131 -11.49 4.99 -2.14
CA ASN A 131 -12.94 4.97 -1.98
C ASN A 131 -13.63 6.06 -2.80
N GLU A 132 -13.02 7.24 -2.95
CA GLU A 132 -13.57 8.33 -3.77
C GLU A 132 -13.57 7.98 -5.26
N ASP A 133 -12.49 7.39 -5.77
CA ASP A 133 -12.30 7.18 -7.22
C ASP A 133 -12.67 5.77 -7.70
N PHE A 134 -12.60 4.74 -6.83
CA PHE A 134 -12.65 3.33 -7.24
C PHE A 134 -13.56 2.42 -6.42
N GLN A 135 -14.40 2.96 -5.54
CA GLN A 135 -15.30 2.14 -4.71
C GLN A 135 -16.17 1.18 -5.53
N ASP A 136 -16.63 1.57 -6.72
CA ASP A 136 -17.47 0.74 -7.59
C ASP A 136 -16.76 -0.55 -8.07
N TYR A 137 -15.43 -0.56 -8.09
CA TYR A 137 -14.64 -1.71 -8.52
C TYR A 137 -14.20 -2.61 -7.36
N LEU A 138 -14.42 -2.20 -6.11
CA LEU A 138 -14.03 -2.96 -4.93
C LEU A 138 -15.12 -3.95 -4.55
N ASP A 139 -14.75 -5.21 -4.35
CA ASP A 139 -15.69 -6.23 -3.88
C ASP A 139 -16.17 -5.96 -2.43
N SER A 140 -15.42 -5.17 -1.63
CA SER A 140 -15.73 -4.81 -0.24
C SER A 140 -15.04 -3.50 0.14
N PRO A 141 -15.57 -2.76 1.14
CA PRO A 141 -14.79 -1.72 1.81
C PRO A 141 -13.43 -2.25 2.27
N TYR A 142 -12.42 -1.38 2.17
CA TYR A 142 -11.03 -1.61 2.56
C TYR A 142 -10.89 -2.26 3.95
N ALA A 143 -10.01 -3.25 4.07
CA ALA A 143 -9.72 -3.94 5.32
C ALA A 143 -8.59 -3.24 6.09
N GLY A 144 -8.96 -2.38 7.05
CA GLY A 144 -8.01 -1.63 7.90
C GLY A 144 -7.32 -2.45 9.00
N THR A 145 -7.39 -3.79 8.97
CA THR A 145 -6.89 -4.66 10.05
C THR A 145 -5.38 -4.55 10.28
N LEU A 146 -4.62 -4.13 9.27
CA LEU A 146 -3.17 -3.94 9.38
C LEU A 146 -2.76 -2.61 10.02
N GLU A 147 -3.65 -1.61 10.05
CA GLU A 147 -3.36 -0.28 10.61
C GLU A 147 -3.32 -0.26 12.14
N GLU A 148 -3.80 -1.32 12.80
CA GLU A 148 -3.76 -1.44 14.26
C GLU A 148 -2.35 -1.77 14.79
N TRP A 149 -1.44 -2.21 13.91
CA TRP A 149 -0.10 -2.64 14.28
C TRP A 149 0.94 -1.56 13.94
N THR A 150 1.69 -1.13 14.94
CA THR A 150 2.77 -0.13 14.77
C THR A 150 4.00 -0.66 14.03
N VAL A 151 4.18 -1.98 13.96
CA VAL A 151 5.23 -2.64 13.17
C VAL A 151 4.64 -3.90 12.53
N VAL A 152 4.38 -3.84 11.22
CA VAL A 152 3.78 -4.96 10.48
C VAL A 152 4.83 -6.01 10.16
N GLN A 153 4.59 -7.24 10.61
CA GLN A 153 5.42 -8.41 10.32
C GLN A 153 4.92 -9.16 9.08
N PRO A 154 5.79 -9.87 8.33
CA PRO A 154 5.39 -10.60 7.12
C PRO A 154 4.28 -11.62 7.39
N ALA A 155 4.31 -12.29 8.55
CA ALA A 155 3.27 -13.24 8.95
C ALA A 155 1.88 -12.60 9.08
N GLN A 156 1.82 -11.36 9.57
CA GLN A 156 0.56 -10.63 9.72
C GLN A 156 -0.02 -10.23 8.35
N ILE A 157 0.84 -9.88 7.39
CA ILE A 157 0.43 -9.60 6.01
C ILE A 157 -0.20 -10.85 5.39
N VAL A 158 0.41 -12.02 5.59
CA VAL A 158 -0.13 -13.30 5.10
C VAL A 158 -1.52 -13.54 5.69
N THR A 159 -1.67 -13.42 7.01
CA THR A 159 -2.96 -13.61 7.68
C THR A 159 -4.02 -12.62 7.19
N ALA A 160 -3.65 -11.35 7.00
CA ALA A 160 -4.58 -10.33 6.51
C ALA A 160 -5.03 -10.62 5.08
N VAL A 161 -4.12 -11.06 4.19
CA VAL A 161 -4.49 -11.49 2.84
C VAL A 161 -5.37 -12.74 2.87
N GLU A 162 -5.11 -13.69 3.75
CA GLU A 162 -5.97 -14.88 3.92
C GLU A 162 -7.37 -14.48 4.37
N GLN A 163 -7.49 -13.61 5.37
CA GLN A 163 -8.77 -13.08 5.84
C GLN A 163 -9.49 -12.33 4.71
N LEU A 164 -8.78 -11.46 3.99
CA LEU A 164 -9.29 -10.74 2.82
C LEU A 164 -9.63 -11.67 1.66
N CYS A 165 -9.12 -12.89 1.58
CA CYS A 165 -9.54 -13.83 0.55
C CYS A 165 -10.73 -14.68 1.01
N GLN A 166 -10.74 -15.08 2.28
CA GLN A 166 -11.75 -15.94 2.90
C GLN A 166 -13.08 -15.22 3.17
N LEU A 167 -13.05 -13.96 3.61
CA LEU A 167 -14.25 -13.14 3.78
C LEU A 167 -15.11 -13.13 2.51
N PHE A 168 -14.47 -13.19 1.34
CA PHE A 168 -15.16 -13.16 0.06
C PHE A 168 -15.61 -14.52 -0.44
N ALA A 169 -14.89 -15.59 -0.12
CA ALA A 169 -15.41 -16.93 -0.32
C ALA A 169 -16.73 -17.10 0.48
N ALA A 170 -16.80 -16.52 1.68
CA ALA A 170 -18.00 -16.53 2.51
C ALA A 170 -19.14 -15.65 1.95
N THR A 171 -18.88 -14.40 1.52
CA THR A 171 -19.93 -13.55 0.93
C THR A 171 -20.50 -14.13 -0.37
N LYS A 172 -19.66 -14.62 -1.30
CA LYS A 172 -20.16 -15.27 -2.54
C LYS A 172 -21.04 -16.49 -2.25
N THR A 173 -20.69 -17.28 -1.23
CA THR A 173 -21.50 -18.44 -0.81
C THR A 173 -22.85 -18.01 -0.24
N SER A 174 -22.89 -16.94 0.56
CA SER A 174 -24.13 -16.39 1.12
C SER A 174 -25.04 -15.79 0.04
N THR A 175 -24.49 -15.09 -0.96
CA THR A 175 -25.29 -14.52 -2.06
C THR A 175 -25.89 -15.61 -2.96
N ASN A 176 -25.14 -16.68 -3.26
CA ASN A 176 -25.64 -17.83 -4.02
C ASN A 176 -26.73 -18.62 -3.28
N CYS A 177 -26.64 -18.77 -1.94
CA CYS A 177 -27.70 -19.40 -1.15
C CYS A 177 -29.00 -18.57 -1.17
N LEU A 178 -28.91 -17.24 -1.16
CA LEU A 178 -30.08 -16.36 -1.24
C LEU A 178 -30.73 -16.37 -2.63
N THR A 179 -29.95 -16.50 -3.71
CA THR A 179 -30.50 -16.61 -5.07
C THR A 179 -31.17 -17.96 -5.33
N THR A 180 -30.68 -19.04 -4.71
CA THR A 180 -31.25 -20.39 -4.84
C THR A 180 -32.53 -20.59 -4.01
N LEU A 181 -32.75 -19.77 -2.96
CA LEU A 181 -33.97 -19.79 -2.15
C LEU A 181 -35.12 -18.93 -2.72
N LEU A 182 -34.84 -18.09 -3.71
CA LEU A 182 -35.79 -17.19 -4.37
C LEU A 182 -36.18 -17.65 -5.80
N SER A 183 -35.71 -18.82 -6.24
CA SER A 183 -36.07 -19.51 -7.50
C SER A 183 -36.87 -20.78 -7.23
#